data_AF-A0A397WBX6-F1
#
_entry.id   AF-A0A397WBX6-F1
#
_cell.length_a   1.000
_cell.length_b   1.000
_cell.length_c   1.000
_cell.angle_alpha   90.00
_cell.angle_beta   90.00
_cell.angle_gamma   90.00
#
_symmetry.space_group_name_H-M   'P 1'
#
loop_
_entity.id
_entity.type
_entity.pdbx_description
1 polymer ?
#
loop_
_entity_poly.entity_id
_entity_poly.type
_entity_poly.pdbx_seq_one_letter_code
_entity_poly.pdbx_strand_id
1 'polypeptide(L)'
;MSLNYYEEFRAIQTLFRSMQSQKECGHYNMILEYANEGTLREYLKTTNFTRLQWVDKLRIAKEIALGLLFLHNKGIIHRDLHSKNILIHQGQPKIADFGLSKQINEMSTSSSSSFHGMPEYIDPKCFIIPNYKRDKKSDVYSLGVILWEISSGRSPFQNFEPKIALCVHISKELEKVR
;
A
#
# COMPACT_ATOMS: atom_id res chain seq x y z
N MET A 1 -31.00 2.52 0.80
CA MET A 1 -29.61 2.46 1.31
C MET A 1 -28.84 3.60 0.68
N SER A 2 -28.22 4.48 1.46
CA SER A 2 -27.45 5.60 0.90
C SER A 2 -26.18 5.09 0.23
N LEU A 3 -25.75 5.78 -0.84
CA LEU A 3 -24.54 5.45 -1.61
C LEU A 3 -23.29 5.32 -0.71
N ASN A 4 -23.26 6.09 0.38
CA ASN A 4 -22.16 6.10 1.36
C ASN A 4 -22.00 4.79 2.13
N TYR A 5 -23.10 4.14 2.53
CA TYR A 5 -23.05 2.89 3.29
C TYR A 5 -22.51 1.73 2.44
N TYR A 6 -22.86 1.71 1.15
CA TYR A 6 -22.41 0.68 0.22
C TYR A 6 -20.91 0.78 -0.05
N GLU A 7 -20.40 2.00 -0.25
CA GLU A 7 -18.97 2.25 -0.45
C GLU A 7 -18.16 1.96 0.83
N GLU A 8 -18.69 2.30 2.02
CA GLU A 8 -18.07 1.89 3.29
C GLU A 8 -18.03 0.37 3.48
N PHE A 9 -19.13 -0.33 3.18
CA PHE A 9 -19.19 -1.78 3.28
C PHE A 9 -18.19 -2.46 2.33
N ARG A 10 -18.10 -2.02 1.08
CA ARG A 10 -17.09 -2.51 0.13
C ARG A 10 -15.67 -2.20 0.61
N ALA A 11 -15.42 -1.00 1.12
CA ALA A 11 -14.09 -0.66 1.62
C ALA A 11 -13.66 -1.53 2.81
N ILE A 12 -14.58 -1.90 3.71
CA ILE A 12 -14.29 -2.83 4.81
C ILE A 12 -13.90 -4.23 4.28
N GLN A 13 -14.53 -4.69 3.18
CA GLN A 13 -14.19 -5.98 2.56
C GLN A 13 -12.80 -5.99 1.93
N THR A 14 -12.28 -4.82 1.57
CA THR A 14 -10.91 -4.63 1.04
C THR A 14 -9.85 -4.52 2.15
N LEU A 15 -10.21 -4.64 3.42
CA LEU A 15 -9.23 -4.77 4.50
C LEU A 15 -9.11 -6.22 4.92
N PHE A 16 -7.89 -6.64 5.27
CA PHE A 16 -7.68 -7.96 5.82
C PHE A 16 -8.33 -8.09 7.20
N ARG A 17 -9.19 -9.09 7.39
CA ARG A 17 -9.85 -9.33 8.68
C ARG A 17 -8.96 -10.12 9.62
N SER A 18 -8.80 -9.60 10.83
CA SER A 18 -8.30 -10.38 11.96
C SER A 18 -9.42 -11.17 12.61
N MET A 19 -9.15 -12.46 12.88
CA MET A 19 -10.09 -13.38 13.52
C MET A 19 -9.83 -13.49 15.03
N GLN A 20 -8.56 -13.48 15.44
CA GLN A 20 -8.20 -13.59 16.85
C GLN A 20 -6.78 -13.05 17.10
N SER A 21 -6.56 -12.42 18.25
CA SER A 21 -5.23 -12.13 18.76
C SER A 21 -5.00 -12.87 20.07
N GLN A 22 -3.88 -13.58 20.20
CA GLN A 22 -3.51 -14.27 21.44
C GLN A 22 -2.12 -13.83 21.88
N LYS A 23 -1.97 -13.65 23.20
CA LYS A 23 -0.68 -13.39 23.83
C LYS A 23 -0.21 -14.66 24.53
N GLU A 24 0.82 -15.29 23.99
CA GLU A 24 1.41 -16.49 24.57
C GLU A 24 2.92 -16.28 24.74
N CYS A 25 3.44 -16.56 25.93
CA CYS A 25 4.88 -16.47 26.25
C CYS A 25 5.53 -15.14 25.78
N GLY A 26 4.85 -14.00 25.98
CA GLY A 26 5.35 -12.68 25.61
C GLY A 26 5.24 -12.32 24.11
N HIS A 27 4.78 -13.22 23.25
CA HIS A 27 4.58 -12.99 21.82
C HIS A 27 3.11 -12.71 21.52
N TYR A 28 2.85 -11.81 20.57
CA TYR A 28 1.52 -11.56 20.05
C TYR A 28 1.34 -12.33 18.74
N ASN A 29 0.36 -13.23 18.72
CA ASN A 29 -0.03 -13.97 17.53
C ASN A 29 -1.32 -13.36 16.96
N MET A 30 -1.36 -13.16 15.65
CA MET A 30 -2.55 -12.73 14.92
C MET A 30 -3.01 -13.85 13.99
N ILE A 31 -4.26 -14.30 14.17
CA ILE A 31 -4.92 -15.24 13.26
C ILE A 31 -5.73 -14.39 12.28
N LEU A 32 -5.41 -14.51 11.00
CA LEU A 32 -6.00 -13.73 9.92
C LEU A 32 -6.66 -14.66 8.89
N GLU A 33 -7.58 -14.10 8.09
CA GLU A 33 -8.09 -14.76 6.87
C GLU A 33 -6.91 -15.18 5.96
N TYR A 34 -7.06 -16.19 5.10
CA TYR A 34 -6.02 -16.55 4.13
C TYR A 34 -6.36 -16.05 2.72
N ALA A 35 -5.48 -15.23 2.13
CA ALA A 35 -5.56 -14.81 0.72
C ALA A 35 -4.95 -15.88 -0.19
N ASN A 36 -5.78 -16.51 -1.01
CA ASN A 36 -5.41 -17.72 -1.76
C ASN A 36 -4.72 -17.45 -3.10
N GLU A 37 -4.58 -16.19 -3.52
CA GLU A 37 -3.93 -15.81 -4.79
C GLU A 37 -2.66 -14.97 -4.58
N GLY A 38 -2.12 -14.98 -3.36
CA GLY A 38 -0.87 -14.33 -3.01
C GLY A 38 -0.97 -12.80 -3.00
N THR A 39 0.16 -12.14 -3.21
CA THR A 39 0.23 -10.68 -3.30
C THR A 39 -0.19 -10.16 -4.67
N LEU A 40 -0.65 -8.91 -4.76
CA LEU A 40 -0.91 -8.22 -6.03
C LEU A 40 0.34 -8.25 -6.91
N ARG A 41 1.52 -8.13 -6.31
CA ARG A 41 2.80 -8.22 -7.00
C ARG A 41 2.96 -9.55 -7.76
N GLU A 42 2.71 -10.67 -7.08
CA GLU A 42 2.78 -12.00 -7.68
C GLU A 42 1.67 -12.19 -8.69
N TYR A 43 0.45 -11.76 -8.33
CA TYR A 43 -0.72 -11.82 -9.18
C TYR A 43 -0.49 -11.15 -10.54
N LEU A 44 0.17 -9.99 -10.58
CA LEU A 44 0.49 -9.26 -11.81
C LEU A 44 1.70 -9.83 -12.58
N LYS A 45 2.56 -10.65 -11.95
CA LYS A 45 3.71 -11.28 -12.63
C LYS A 45 3.39 -12.63 -13.26
N THR A 46 2.29 -13.26 -12.85
CA THR A 46 1.87 -14.58 -13.34
C THR A 46 1.12 -14.48 -14.68
N THR A 47 0.73 -15.64 -15.22
CA THR A 47 -0.19 -15.76 -16.37
C THR A 47 -1.53 -15.05 -16.16
N ASN A 48 -1.85 -14.61 -14.94
CA ASN A 48 -3.06 -13.84 -14.67
C ASN A 48 -3.02 -12.46 -15.33
N PHE A 49 -1.87 -11.78 -15.43
CA PHE A 49 -1.85 -10.43 -16.02
C PHE A 49 -2.29 -10.40 -17.48
N THR A 50 -1.92 -11.41 -18.28
CA THR A 50 -2.35 -11.51 -19.68
C THR A 50 -3.83 -11.89 -19.80
N ARG A 51 -4.44 -12.45 -18.75
CA ARG A 51 -5.87 -12.77 -18.69
C ARG A 51 -6.73 -11.60 -18.23
N LEU A 52 -6.18 -10.71 -17.38
CA LEU A 52 -6.89 -9.55 -16.86
C LEU A 52 -7.31 -8.59 -17.98
N GLN A 53 -8.61 -8.41 -18.13
CA GLN A 53 -9.15 -7.37 -18.99
C GLN A 53 -9.04 -6.00 -18.31
N TRP A 54 -9.19 -4.93 -19.08
CA TRP A 54 -9.17 -3.58 -18.52
C TRP A 54 -10.23 -3.36 -17.44
N VAL A 55 -11.39 -3.99 -17.57
CA VAL A 55 -12.44 -3.94 -16.55
C VAL A 55 -11.98 -4.54 -15.22
N ASP A 56 -11.21 -5.64 -15.25
CA ASP A 56 -10.67 -6.27 -14.04
C ASP A 56 -9.62 -5.38 -13.38
N LYS A 57 -8.73 -4.80 -14.20
CA LYS A 57 -7.69 -3.87 -13.74
C LYS A 57 -8.30 -2.64 -13.06
N LEU A 58 -9.33 -2.05 -13.68
CA LEU A 58 -10.06 -0.90 -13.14
C LEU A 58 -10.80 -1.27 -11.85
N ARG A 59 -11.39 -2.47 -11.78
CA ARG A 59 -12.05 -2.96 -10.56
C ARG A 59 -11.04 -3.09 -9.41
N ILE A 60 -9.92 -3.76 -9.64
CA ILE A 60 -8.85 -3.93 -8.63
C ILE A 60 -8.35 -2.56 -8.17
N ALA A 61 -8.04 -1.66 -9.10
CA ALA A 61 -7.61 -0.30 -8.81
C ALA A 61 -8.63 0.48 -7.96
N LYS A 62 -9.91 0.41 -8.33
CA LYS A 62 -11.00 1.07 -7.59
C LYS A 62 -11.11 0.51 -6.17
N GLU A 63 -11.08 -0.80 -6.00
CA GLU A 63 -11.23 -1.45 -4.69
C GLU A 63 -10.06 -1.08 -3.75
N ILE A 64 -8.82 -1.04 -4.25
CA ILE A 64 -7.67 -0.57 -3.46
C ILE A 64 -7.85 0.90 -3.06
N ALA A 65 -8.28 1.76 -3.99
CA ALA A 65 -8.51 3.18 -3.70
C ALA A 65 -9.61 3.40 -2.64
N LEU A 66 -10.69 2.61 -2.68
CA LEU A 66 -11.75 2.65 -1.69
C LEU A 66 -11.28 2.17 -0.31
N GLY A 67 -10.50 1.09 -0.25
CA GLY A 67 -9.87 0.64 0.99
C GLY A 67 -8.98 1.71 1.62
N LEU A 68 -8.14 2.36 0.80
CA LEU A 68 -7.28 3.44 1.27
C LEU A 68 -8.07 4.66 1.73
N LEU A 69 -9.11 5.05 1.00
CA LEU A 69 -10.01 6.14 1.38
C LEU A 69 -10.67 5.86 2.73
N PHE A 70 -11.11 4.62 2.98
CA PHE A 70 -11.67 4.23 4.25
C PHE A 70 -10.66 4.38 5.40
N LEU A 71 -9.42 3.90 5.23
CA LEU A 71 -8.35 4.10 6.23
C LEU A 71 -8.15 5.59 6.53
N HIS A 72 -8.05 6.41 5.48
CA HIS A 72 -7.87 7.84 5.61
C HIS A 72 -9.04 8.52 6.32
N ASN A 73 -10.28 8.09 6.06
CA ASN A 73 -11.48 8.58 6.76
C ASN A 73 -11.50 8.18 8.24
N LYS A 74 -10.93 7.03 8.59
CA LYS A 74 -10.71 6.61 10.00
C LYS A 74 -9.48 7.26 10.64
N GLY A 75 -8.80 8.15 9.93
CA GLY A 75 -7.60 8.83 10.42
C GLY A 75 -6.39 7.92 10.55
N ILE A 76 -6.35 6.83 9.78
CA ILE A 76 -5.24 5.89 9.71
C ILE A 76 -4.43 6.19 8.46
N ILE A 77 -3.11 6.27 8.61
CA ILE A 77 -2.15 6.42 7.51
C ILE A 77 -1.37 5.13 7.42
N HIS A 78 -1.34 4.50 6.24
CA HIS A 78 -0.75 3.17 6.06
C HIS A 78 0.77 3.20 6.17
N ARG A 79 1.41 4.18 5.51
CA ARG A 79 2.87 4.40 5.51
C ARG A 79 3.71 3.25 4.96
N ASP A 80 3.11 2.23 4.37
CA ASP A 80 3.85 1.16 3.68
C ASP A 80 2.99 0.48 2.61
N LEU A 81 2.19 1.29 1.91
CA LEU A 81 1.32 0.79 0.88
C LEU A 81 2.17 0.44 -0.36
N HIS A 82 2.17 -0.83 -0.75
CA HIS A 82 2.84 -1.30 -1.96
C HIS A 82 2.21 -2.62 -2.43
N SER A 83 2.49 -3.07 -3.65
CA SER A 83 1.82 -4.25 -4.21
C SER A 83 2.11 -5.58 -3.50
N LYS A 84 3.15 -5.67 -2.65
CA LYS A 84 3.34 -6.82 -1.75
C LYS A 84 2.47 -6.79 -0.48
N ASN A 85 1.92 -5.62 -0.13
CA ASN A 85 1.02 -5.40 1.02
C ASN A 85 -0.44 -5.29 0.55
N ILE A 86 -0.69 -5.70 -0.69
CA ILE A 86 -2.03 -5.91 -1.22
C ILE A 86 -2.10 -7.39 -1.53
N LEU A 87 -3.04 -8.09 -0.89
CA LEU A 87 -3.28 -9.51 -1.07
C LEU A 87 -4.46 -9.72 -2.00
N ILE A 88 -4.46 -10.80 -2.78
CA ILE A 88 -5.57 -11.17 -3.65
C ILE A 88 -6.27 -12.40 -3.07
N HIS A 89 -7.58 -12.26 -2.87
CA HIS A 89 -8.45 -13.34 -2.43
C HIS A 89 -9.67 -13.39 -3.34
N GLN A 90 -9.82 -14.48 -4.10
CA GLN A 90 -10.90 -14.68 -5.06
C GLN A 90 -11.06 -13.51 -6.06
N GLY A 91 -9.94 -13.01 -6.58
CA GLY A 91 -9.85 -11.89 -7.52
C GLY A 91 -10.14 -10.52 -6.88
N GLN A 92 -10.29 -10.45 -5.55
CA GLN A 92 -10.54 -9.22 -4.81
C GLN A 92 -9.25 -8.75 -4.11
N PRO A 93 -8.86 -7.48 -4.24
CA PRO A 93 -7.71 -6.95 -3.51
C PRO A 93 -8.05 -6.64 -2.05
N LYS A 94 -7.12 -6.96 -1.15
CA LYS A 94 -7.18 -6.65 0.27
C LYS A 94 -5.91 -5.96 0.72
N ILE A 95 -6.02 -4.76 1.28
CA ILE A 95 -4.91 -4.04 1.91
C ILE A 95 -4.53 -4.76 3.21
N ALA A 96 -3.25 -5.02 3.38
CA ALA A 96 -2.66 -5.77 4.49
C ALA A 96 -1.41 -5.08 5.03
N ASP A 97 -0.86 -5.63 6.12
CA ASP A 97 0.33 -5.15 6.84
C ASP A 97 0.23 -3.70 7.36
N PHE A 98 -0.37 -3.57 8.54
CA PHE A 98 -0.52 -2.31 9.24
C PHE A 98 0.64 -2.03 10.22
N GLY A 99 1.77 -2.76 10.13
CA GLY A 99 2.86 -2.67 11.12
C GLY A 99 3.51 -1.28 11.21
N LEU A 100 3.49 -0.51 10.11
CA LEU A 100 4.00 0.87 10.05
C LEU A 100 2.90 1.93 10.11
N SER A 101 1.64 1.50 10.17
CA SER A 101 0.49 2.40 10.17
C SER A 101 0.45 3.26 11.43
N LYS A 102 -0.08 4.48 11.30
CA LYS A 102 -0.26 5.40 12.43
C LYS A 102 -1.62 6.06 12.41
N GLN A 103 -2.19 6.26 13.59
CA GLN A 103 -3.33 7.15 13.76
C GLN A 103 -2.84 8.61 13.73
N ILE A 104 -3.61 9.49 13.08
CA ILE A 104 -3.22 10.90 12.91
C ILE A 104 -2.93 11.59 14.24
N ASN A 105 -3.66 11.23 15.30
CA ASN A 105 -3.53 11.84 16.63
C ASN A 105 -2.26 11.40 17.37
N GLU A 106 -1.56 10.37 16.91
CA GLU A 106 -0.32 9.83 17.51
C GLU A 106 0.96 10.33 16.80
N MET A 107 0.84 11.18 15.77
CA MET A 107 1.97 11.73 15.00
C MET A 107 2.87 12.72 15.77
N SER A 108 2.53 13.03 17.02
CA SER A 108 3.35 13.83 17.94
C SER A 108 4.62 13.11 18.39
N THR A 109 4.65 11.77 18.37
CA THR A 109 5.85 10.98 18.67
C THR A 109 6.77 10.91 17.45
N SER A 110 7.96 11.49 17.60
CA SER A 110 9.06 11.53 16.63
C SER A 110 9.57 10.14 16.28
N SER A 111 8.83 9.38 15.48
CA SER A 111 9.34 8.14 14.91
C SER A 111 10.17 8.48 13.68
N SER A 112 11.48 8.29 13.78
CA SER A 112 12.53 8.39 12.75
C SER A 112 12.38 7.39 11.59
N SER A 113 11.15 6.97 11.28
CA SER A 113 10.85 5.91 10.32
C SER A 113 10.58 6.40 8.90
N SER A 114 11.18 7.53 8.49
CA SER A 114 11.02 8.07 7.12
C SER A 114 11.53 7.11 6.03
N PHE A 115 12.48 6.23 6.37
CA PHE A 115 13.15 5.32 5.42
C PHE A 115 12.64 3.87 5.42
N HIS A 116 11.63 3.52 6.20
CA HIS A 116 11.08 2.15 6.16
C HIS A 116 10.10 1.99 4.98
N GLY A 117 10.12 0.81 4.36
CA GLY A 117 9.25 0.42 3.26
C GLY A 117 10.00 0.12 1.96
N MET A 118 9.26 -0.02 0.87
CA MET A 118 9.82 -0.24 -0.48
C MET A 118 10.10 1.10 -1.19
N PRO A 119 11.37 1.47 -1.47
CA PRO A 119 11.75 2.76 -2.05
C PRO A 119 10.98 3.16 -3.31
N GLU A 120 10.59 2.18 -4.11
CA GLU A 120 9.81 2.34 -5.33
C GLU A 120 8.45 3.02 -5.09
N TYR A 121 7.90 2.89 -3.87
CA TYR A 121 6.57 3.38 -3.47
C TYR A 121 6.64 4.52 -2.45
N ILE A 122 7.83 4.87 -1.98
CA ILE A 122 8.00 5.90 -0.95
C ILE A 122 7.82 7.28 -1.57
N ASP A 123 7.04 8.14 -0.90
CA ASP A 123 6.89 9.55 -1.25
C ASP A 123 8.28 10.19 -1.42
N PRO A 124 8.62 10.71 -2.61
CA PRO A 124 9.97 11.18 -2.91
C PRO A 124 10.45 12.29 -1.95
N LYS A 125 9.52 13.03 -1.32
CA LYS A 125 9.83 14.02 -0.28
C LYS A 125 10.57 13.42 0.92
N CYS A 126 10.39 12.13 1.20
CA CYS A 126 11.11 11.41 2.26
C CYS A 126 12.62 11.41 2.06
N PHE A 127 13.10 11.54 0.82
CA PHE A 127 14.51 11.47 0.48
C PHE A 127 15.19 12.85 0.41
N ILE A 128 14.43 13.94 0.42
CA ILE A 128 14.95 15.31 0.24
C ILE A 128 14.60 16.25 1.40
N ILE A 129 13.54 15.98 2.17
CA ILE A 129 13.14 16.81 3.31
C ILE A 129 13.53 16.09 4.60
N PRO A 130 14.50 16.64 5.37
CA PRO A 130 14.85 16.09 6.68
C PRO A 130 13.62 16.03 7.59
N ASN A 131 13.47 14.93 8.32
CA ASN A 131 12.36 14.71 9.25
C ASN A 131 10.95 14.82 8.62
N TYR A 132 10.84 14.60 7.31
CA TYR A 132 9.54 14.57 6.63
C TYR A 132 8.60 13.56 7.28
N LYS A 133 7.42 14.03 7.69
CA LYS A 133 6.37 13.19 8.27
C LYS A 133 5.45 12.72 7.15
N ARG A 134 5.52 11.41 6.86
CA ARG A 134 4.61 10.77 5.91
C ARG A 134 3.16 10.95 6.36
N ASP A 135 2.33 11.42 5.45
CA ASP A 135 0.93 11.72 5.71
C ASP A 135 0.00 10.97 4.72
N LYS A 136 -1.28 11.34 4.66
CA LYS A 136 -2.24 10.79 3.68
C LYS A 136 -1.76 10.99 2.24
N LYS A 137 -1.08 12.09 1.93
CA LYS A 137 -0.57 12.37 0.58
C LYS A 137 0.58 11.42 0.22
N SER A 138 1.38 11.00 1.21
CA SER A 138 2.39 9.96 1.00
C SER A 138 1.77 8.62 0.60
N ASP A 139 0.65 8.21 1.21
CA ASP A 139 -0.06 6.98 0.78
C ASP A 139 -0.67 7.14 -0.63
N VAL A 140 -1.16 8.35 -0.98
CA VAL A 140 -1.68 8.63 -2.33
C VAL A 140 -0.58 8.52 -3.40
N TYR A 141 0.65 8.94 -3.09
CA TYR A 141 1.79 8.71 -3.98
C TYR A 141 2.01 7.20 -4.19
N SER A 142 2.04 6.42 -3.11
CA SER A 142 2.19 4.98 -3.18
C SER A 142 1.08 4.30 -3.99
N LEU A 143 -0.17 4.76 -3.82
CA LEU A 143 -1.31 4.33 -4.65
C LEU A 143 -1.06 4.62 -6.13
N GLY A 144 -0.55 5.80 -6.48
CA GLY A 144 -0.20 6.14 -7.87
C GLY A 144 0.78 5.14 -8.50
N VAL A 145 1.81 4.73 -7.75
CA VAL A 145 2.77 3.70 -8.21
C VAL A 145 2.08 2.33 -8.40
N ILE A 146 1.17 1.96 -7.49
CA ILE A 146 0.38 0.72 -7.63
C ILE A 146 -0.52 0.76 -8.86
N LEU A 147 -1.18 1.89 -9.13
CA LEU A 147 -2.03 2.05 -10.32
C LEU A 147 -1.22 1.90 -11.61
N TRP A 148 -0.01 2.48 -11.65
CA TRP A 148 0.92 2.29 -12.74
C TRP A 148 1.31 0.81 -12.92
N GLU A 149 1.62 0.12 -11.83
CA GLU A 149 1.96 -1.30 -11.84
C GLU A 149 0.78 -2.18 -12.32
N ILE A 150 -0.46 -1.92 -11.87
CA ILE A 150 -1.67 -2.60 -12.37
C ILE A 150 -1.86 -2.37 -13.88
N SER A 151 -1.64 -1.15 -14.35
CA SER A 151 -1.81 -0.81 -15.77
C SER A 151 -0.78 -1.50 -16.66
N SER A 152 0.48 -1.52 -16.22
CA SER A 152 1.64 -1.96 -17.01
C SER A 152 1.97 -3.43 -16.85
N GLY A 153 1.60 -4.05 -15.71
CA GLY A 153 2.03 -5.38 -15.29
C GLY A 153 3.52 -5.45 -14.94
N ARG A 154 4.20 -4.31 -14.84
CA ARG A 154 5.64 -4.24 -14.64
C ARG A 154 5.97 -3.85 -13.21
N SER A 155 7.09 -4.36 -12.72
CA SER A 155 7.63 -3.87 -11.46
C SER A 155 8.12 -2.44 -11.60
N PRO A 156 7.74 -1.51 -10.69
CA PRO A 156 8.34 -0.18 -10.70
C PRO A 156 9.85 -0.32 -10.49
N PHE A 157 10.60 0.47 -11.24
CA PHE A 157 12.06 0.55 -11.18
C PHE A 157 12.79 -0.81 -11.23
N GLN A 158 12.26 -1.80 -11.97
CA GLN A 158 12.79 -3.18 -12.03
C GLN A 158 14.29 -3.28 -12.33
N ASN A 159 14.86 -2.30 -13.05
CA ASN A 159 16.24 -2.30 -13.49
C ASN A 159 17.18 -1.50 -12.57
N PHE A 160 16.69 -0.99 -11.44
CA PHE A 160 17.49 -0.24 -10.48
C PHE A 160 17.88 -1.11 -9.28
N GLU A 161 19.10 -1.67 -9.35
CA GLU A 161 19.76 -2.31 -8.20
C GLU A 161 21.18 -1.73 -8.04
N PRO A 162 21.65 -1.46 -6.81
CA PRO A 162 20.97 -1.68 -5.53
C PRO A 162 19.87 -0.64 -5.26
N LYS A 163 18.84 -1.00 -4.48
CA LYS A 163 17.77 -0.06 -4.07
C LYS A 163 18.23 1.28 -3.49
N ILE A 164 19.40 1.33 -2.87
CA ILE A 164 20.01 2.59 -2.39
C ILE A 164 20.28 3.54 -3.57
N ALA A 165 20.75 3.01 -4.71
CA ALA A 165 20.97 3.81 -5.91
C ALA A 165 19.66 4.38 -6.46
N LEU A 166 18.54 3.67 -6.31
CA LEU A 166 17.22 4.20 -6.66
C LEU A 166 16.84 5.41 -5.79
N CYS A 167 17.02 5.33 -4.48
CA CYS A 167 16.75 6.48 -3.58
C CYS A 167 17.56 7.71 -4.00
N VAL A 168 18.86 7.53 -4.26
CA VAL A 168 19.76 8.62 -4.72
C VAL A 168 19.31 9.17 -6.07
N HIS A 169 18.93 8.30 -7.00
CA HIS A 169 18.45 8.71 -8.31
C HIS A 169 17.17 9.54 -8.20
N ILE A 170 16.18 9.08 -7.44
CA ILE A 170 14.92 9.81 -7.20
C ILE A 170 15.19 11.18 -6.58
N SER A 171 16.06 11.28 -5.56
CA SER A 171 16.41 12.57 -4.95
C SER A 171 17.00 13.55 -5.97
N LYS A 172 17.93 13.09 -6.80
CA LYS A 172 18.59 13.93 -7.81
C LYS A 172 17.62 14.42 -8.89
N GLU A 173 16.70 13.57 -9.34
CA GLU A 173 15.73 13.98 -10.37
C GLU A 173 14.72 15.01 -9.82
N LEU A 174 14.29 14.89 -8.57
CA LEU A 174 13.41 15.88 -7.94
C LEU A 174 14.04 17.27 -7.81
N GLU A 175 15.34 17.33 -7.52
CA GLU A 175 16.07 18.59 -7.39
C GLU A 175 16.13 19.36 -8.72
N LYS A 176 16.08 18.67 -9.87
CA LYS A 176 16.10 19.31 -11.20
C LYS A 176 14.77 19.94 -11.62
N VAL A 177 13.66 19.51 -11.01
CA VAL A 177 12.29 19.94 -11.37
C VAL A 177 11.80 21.08 -10.46
N ARG A 178 12.64 21.57 -9.55
CA ARG A 178 12.42 22.77 -8.74
C ARG A 178 12.97 24.01 -9.42
#